data_AF-A0A497JTI9-F1
#
_entry.id   AF-A0A497JTI9-F1
#
_cell.length_a   1.000
_cell.length_b   1.000
_cell.length_c   1.000
_cell.angle_alpha   90.00
_cell.angle_beta   90.00
_cell.angle_gamma   90.00
#
_symmetry.space_group_name_H-M   'P 1'
#
loop_
_entity.id
_entity.type
_entity.pdbx_description
1 polymer ?
#
loop_
_entity_poly.entity_id
_entity_poly.type
_entity_poly.pdbx_seq_one_letter_code
_entity_poly.pdbx_strand_id
1 'polypeptide(L)'
;IREKISLKVADFARRFKAESLRVDNEIDPQRLFISPLSVHREEAKVSVCINPNKLDSFNPETDANLEGFKHFEGWNVWVEGEADSLALKAYNYIGGFPTLPRVRKRKHPPLDKQILSWLSKLDSEKQGLG
;
A
#
# COMPACT_ATOMS: atom_id res chain seq x y z
N ILE A 1 10.00 -2.41 0.76
CA ILE A 1 9.26 -1.64 1.81
C ILE A 1 9.25 -2.41 3.14
N ARG A 2 8.70 -3.64 3.21
CA ARG A 2 8.64 -4.45 4.44
C ARG A 2 10.00 -4.64 5.14
N GLU A 3 11.09 -4.88 4.41
CA GLU A 3 12.43 -5.07 4.99
C GLU A 3 12.98 -3.87 5.77
N LYS A 4 12.65 -2.63 5.36
CA LYS A 4 13.16 -1.41 6.03
C LYS A 4 12.48 -1.14 7.38
N ILE A 5 11.30 -1.72 7.61
CA ILE A 5 10.48 -1.47 8.79
C ILE A 5 10.41 -2.73 9.67
N SER A 6 10.71 -3.92 9.14
CA SER A 6 10.58 -5.22 9.83
C SER A 6 11.27 -5.25 11.20
N LEU A 7 12.48 -4.69 11.34
CA LEU A 7 13.20 -4.62 12.61
C LEU A 7 12.42 -3.82 13.66
N LYS A 8 11.88 -2.66 13.27
CA LYS A 8 11.04 -1.84 14.17
C LYS A 8 9.76 -2.58 14.55
N VAL A 9 9.10 -3.25 13.59
CA VAL A 9 7.89 -4.03 13.88
C VAL A 9 8.19 -5.15 14.87
N ALA A 10 9.30 -5.87 14.69
CA ALA A 10 9.73 -6.93 15.60
C ALA A 10 10.03 -6.39 17.01
N ASP A 11 10.69 -5.23 17.10
CA ASP A 11 10.94 -4.57 18.39
C ASP A 11 9.64 -4.19 19.09
N PHE A 12 8.66 -3.64 18.36
CA PHE A 12 7.34 -3.32 18.90
C PHE A 12 6.57 -4.56 19.34
N ALA A 13 6.53 -5.59 18.50
CA ALA A 13 5.89 -6.87 18.83
C ALA A 13 6.45 -7.46 20.13
N ARG A 14 7.78 -7.42 20.31
CA ARG A 14 8.44 -7.90 21.53
C ARG A 14 8.11 -7.04 22.75
N ARG A 15 8.17 -5.71 22.61
CA ARG A 15 7.90 -4.77 23.71
C ARG A 15 6.47 -4.89 24.23
N PHE A 16 5.51 -5.04 23.34
CA PHE A 16 4.09 -5.09 23.69
C PHE A 16 3.53 -6.52 23.80
N LYS A 17 4.39 -7.54 23.71
CA LYS A 17 4.00 -8.96 23.72
C LYS A 17 2.90 -9.27 22.67
N ALA A 18 2.98 -8.61 21.53
CA ALA A 18 2.02 -8.73 20.43
C ALA A 18 2.57 -9.70 19.38
N GLU A 19 2.56 -10.99 19.67
CA GLU A 19 3.12 -12.05 18.81
C GLU A 19 2.44 -12.11 17.43
N SER A 20 1.16 -11.73 17.37
CA SER A 20 0.35 -11.69 16.15
C SER A 20 0.31 -10.31 15.47
N LEU A 21 1.23 -9.39 15.81
CA LEU A 21 1.27 -8.05 15.22
C LEU A 21 1.43 -8.13 13.69
N ARG A 22 0.38 -7.70 12.99
CA ARG A 22 0.35 -7.68 11.52
C ARG A 22 0.40 -6.25 11.01
N VAL A 23 1.33 -5.99 10.10
CA VAL A 23 1.42 -4.72 9.36
C VAL A 23 1.05 -4.97 7.90
N ASP A 24 -0.14 -4.49 7.53
CA ASP A 24 -0.61 -4.46 6.15
C ASP A 24 -0.25 -3.13 5.51
N ASN A 25 0.34 -3.17 4.31
CA ASN A 25 0.72 -2.00 3.53
C ASN A 25 0.02 -2.03 2.17
N GLU A 26 -1.28 -2.34 2.20
CA GLU A 26 -2.14 -2.44 1.03
C GLU A 26 -3.09 -1.24 1.02
N ILE A 27 -2.91 -0.35 0.05
CA ILE A 27 -3.88 0.69 -0.26
C ILE A 27 -4.75 0.13 -1.40
N ASP A 28 -5.90 -0.41 -1.03
CA ASP A 28 -6.92 -0.86 -1.98
C ASP A 28 -8.13 0.06 -1.89
N PRO A 29 -8.41 0.90 -2.92
CA PRO A 29 -9.58 1.78 -2.95
C PRO A 29 -10.92 1.02 -2.85
N GLN A 30 -10.96 -0.26 -3.21
CA GLN A 30 -12.16 -1.10 -3.15
C GLN A 30 -12.30 -1.84 -1.81
N ARG A 31 -11.38 -1.62 -0.86
CA ARG A 31 -11.42 -2.29 0.44
C ARG A 31 -12.65 -1.87 1.23
N LEU A 32 -13.44 -2.86 1.63
CA LEU A 32 -14.56 -2.66 2.54
C LEU A 32 -14.05 -2.63 3.98
N PHE A 33 -14.43 -1.58 4.70
CA PHE A 33 -14.16 -1.44 6.13
C PHE A 33 -15.43 -1.69 6.94
N ILE A 34 -15.24 -2.05 8.21
CA ILE A 34 -16.32 -2.22 9.16
C ILE A 34 -16.94 -0.84 9.44
N SER A 35 -18.27 -0.75 9.35
CA SER A 35 -18.98 0.49 9.69
C SER A 35 -18.81 0.82 11.17
N PRO A 36 -18.59 2.09 11.55
CA PRO A 36 -18.69 2.50 12.95
C PRO A 36 -20.01 2.05 13.57
N LEU A 37 -19.97 1.73 14.87
CA LEU A 37 -21.09 1.27 15.69
C LEU A 37 -21.74 -0.05 15.25
N SER A 38 -21.13 -0.79 14.32
CA SER A 38 -21.53 -2.17 14.04
C SER A 38 -21.03 -3.14 15.11
N VAL A 39 -21.75 -4.24 15.27
CA VAL A 39 -21.45 -5.27 16.28
C VAL A 39 -20.55 -6.35 15.69
N HIS A 40 -19.44 -6.62 16.35
CA HIS A 40 -18.55 -7.74 16.05
C HIS A 40 -19.16 -9.03 16.59
N ARG A 41 -19.57 -9.94 15.70
CA ARG A 41 -20.35 -11.13 16.06
C ARG A 41 -19.61 -12.12 16.97
N GLU A 42 -18.32 -12.32 16.75
CA GLU A 42 -17.54 -13.33 17.46
C GLU A 42 -17.13 -12.87 18.87
N GLU A 43 -16.86 -11.57 19.02
CA GLU A 43 -16.35 -10.97 20.27
C GLU A 43 -17.45 -10.29 21.08
N ALA A 44 -18.67 -10.19 20.53
CA ALA A 44 -19.80 -9.45 21.10
C ALA A 44 -19.43 -8.01 21.54
N LYS A 45 -18.65 -7.30 20.71
CA LYS A 45 -18.16 -5.93 20.95
C LYS A 45 -18.64 -4.96 19.88
N VAL A 46 -18.63 -3.66 20.19
CA VAL A 46 -19.03 -2.57 19.28
C VAL A 46 -17.80 -1.97 18.60
N SER A 47 -17.88 -1.75 17.29
CA SER A 47 -16.83 -1.08 16.52
C SER A 47 -16.84 0.43 16.79
N VAL A 48 -16.09 0.88 17.79
CA VAL A 48 -16.01 2.30 18.18
C VAL A 48 -14.89 3.05 17.47
N CYS A 49 -15.12 4.33 17.16
CA CYS A 49 -14.07 5.24 16.75
C CYS A 49 -13.30 5.72 17.99
N ILE A 50 -11.98 5.77 17.89
CA ILE A 50 -11.08 6.11 19.00
C ILE A 50 -10.51 7.51 18.75
N ASN A 51 -10.38 8.31 19.81
CA ASN A 51 -9.71 9.60 19.72
C ASN A 51 -8.19 9.40 19.60
N PRO A 52 -7.55 9.86 18.51
CA PRO A 52 -6.12 9.63 18.28
C PRO A 52 -5.22 10.22 19.39
N ASN A 53 -5.67 11.30 20.06
CA ASN A 53 -4.91 11.94 21.15
C ASN A 53 -5.04 11.21 22.49
N LYS A 54 -5.90 10.19 22.58
CA LYS A 54 -6.19 9.44 23.82
C LYS A 54 -6.01 7.93 23.64
N LEU A 55 -5.20 7.52 22.67
CA LEU A 55 -5.00 6.12 22.32
C LEU A 55 -4.52 5.28 23.52
N ASP A 56 -3.63 5.83 24.35
CA ASP A 56 -3.08 5.15 25.54
C ASP A 56 -4.13 4.86 26.62
N SER A 57 -5.26 5.57 26.61
CA SER A 57 -6.34 5.39 27.59
C SER A 57 -7.42 4.42 27.13
N PHE A 58 -7.36 3.97 25.87
CA PHE A 58 -8.37 3.09 25.30
C PHE A 58 -8.20 1.66 25.81
N ASN A 59 -9.27 1.08 26.35
CA ASN A 59 -9.33 -0.32 26.76
C ASN A 59 -10.48 -1.05 26.03
N PRO A 60 -10.17 -1.99 25.12
CA PRO A 60 -11.17 -2.73 24.35
C PRO A 60 -12.20 -3.50 25.20
N GLU A 61 -11.83 -3.98 26.37
CA GLU A 61 -12.74 -4.75 27.22
C GLU A 61 -13.84 -3.88 27.84
N THR A 62 -13.54 -2.61 28.10
CA THR A 62 -14.47 -1.68 28.74
C THR A 62 -15.09 -0.70 27.75
N ASP A 63 -14.30 -0.17 26.82
CA ASP A 63 -14.70 0.94 25.96
C ASP A 63 -15.39 0.49 24.67
N ALA A 64 -15.34 -0.81 24.34
CA ALA A 64 -16.04 -1.41 23.20
C ALA A 64 -17.16 -2.38 23.62
N ASN A 65 -17.57 -2.37 24.89
CA ASN A 65 -18.65 -3.22 25.39
C ASN A 65 -20.04 -2.75 24.91
N LEU A 66 -20.98 -3.69 24.71
CA LEU A 66 -22.33 -3.42 24.21
C LEU A 66 -23.14 -2.44 25.09
N GLU A 67 -22.97 -2.51 26.41
CA GLU A 67 -23.80 -1.76 27.37
C GLU A 67 -23.30 -0.34 27.66
N GLY A 68 -22.07 0.01 27.26
CA GLY A 68 -21.42 1.24 27.71
C GLY A 68 -20.21 1.67 26.88
N PHE A 69 -20.27 1.45 25.57
CA PHE A 69 -19.17 1.78 24.67
C PHE A 69 -18.87 3.29 24.65
N LYS A 70 -17.59 3.64 24.44
CA LYS A 70 -17.15 5.03 24.26
C LYS A 70 -16.82 5.25 22.79
N HIS A 71 -17.70 5.97 22.10
CA HIS A 71 -17.51 6.35 20.71
C HIS A 71 -17.01 7.79 20.59
N PHE A 72 -15.92 7.99 19.85
CA PHE A 72 -15.45 9.32 19.49
C PHE A 72 -16.15 9.82 18.23
N GLU A 73 -16.96 10.88 18.35
CA GLU A 73 -17.73 11.43 17.22
C GLU A 73 -16.89 12.31 16.27
N GLY A 74 -15.78 12.89 16.73
CA GLY A 74 -14.97 13.82 15.94
C GLY A 74 -14.03 13.15 14.92
N TRP A 75 -14.27 11.89 14.56
CA TRP A 75 -13.41 11.12 13.65
C TRP A 75 -13.47 11.63 12.20
N ASN A 76 -14.55 12.32 11.83
CA ASN A 76 -14.80 12.86 10.50
C ASN A 76 -14.26 14.30 10.31
N VAL A 77 -13.64 14.87 11.34
CA VAL A 77 -13.03 16.21 11.27
C VAL A 77 -11.61 16.05 10.72
N TRP A 78 -11.35 16.66 9.57
CA TRP A 78 -10.03 16.67 8.93
C TRP A 78 -9.71 18.07 8.39
N VAL A 79 -8.42 18.37 8.26
CA VAL A 79 -7.92 19.58 7.62
C VAL A 79 -7.11 19.22 6.39
N GLU A 80 -7.32 19.94 5.29
CA GLU A 80 -6.53 19.74 4.08
C GLU A 80 -5.04 19.91 4.37
N GLY A 81 -4.23 18.92 3.99
CA GLY A 81 -2.79 18.90 4.23
C GLY A 81 -2.34 18.40 5.61
N GLU A 82 -3.25 17.96 6.50
CA GLU A 82 -2.87 17.49 7.85
C GLU A 82 -1.87 16.31 7.82
N ALA A 83 -1.93 15.48 6.78
CA ALA A 83 -1.09 14.29 6.62
C ALA A 83 0.15 14.52 5.72
N ASP A 84 0.33 15.70 5.12
CA ASP A 84 1.39 15.94 4.13
C ASP A 84 2.79 15.76 4.73
N SER A 85 2.99 16.26 5.94
CA SER A 85 4.28 16.13 6.64
C SER A 85 4.63 14.67 6.94
N LEU A 86 3.63 13.84 7.23
CA LEU A 86 3.79 12.41 7.47
C LEU A 86 4.06 11.67 6.16
N ALA A 87 3.35 12.02 5.08
CA ALA A 87 3.57 11.47 3.75
C ALA A 87 5.00 11.76 3.27
N LEU A 88 5.49 12.99 3.46
CA LEU A 88 6.85 13.36 3.06
C LEU A 88 7.93 12.62 3.88
N LYS A 89 7.71 12.47 5.20
CA LYS A 89 8.59 11.66 6.07
C LYS A 89 8.61 10.20 5.64
N ALA A 90 7.45 9.63 5.35
CA ALA A 90 7.33 8.24 4.87
C ALA A 90 8.04 8.07 3.52
N TYR A 91 7.86 9.00 2.59
CA TYR A 91 8.54 9.00 1.30
C TYR A 91 10.06 9.10 1.44
N ASN A 92 10.56 9.98 2.31
CA ASN A 92 11.99 10.12 2.55
C ASN A 92 12.61 8.87 3.20
N TYR A 93 11.88 8.18 4.08
CA TYR A 93 12.38 6.97 4.76
C TYR A 93 12.30 5.71 3.87
N ILE A 94 11.13 5.49 3.26
CA ILE A 94 10.86 4.29 2.47
C ILE A 94 11.46 4.42 1.06
N GLY A 95 11.41 5.62 0.48
CA GLY A 95 11.69 5.92 -0.92
C GLY A 95 10.44 5.85 -1.79
N GLY A 96 10.59 6.17 -3.07
CA GLY A 96 9.53 5.99 -4.06
C GLY A 96 9.13 4.52 -4.24
N PHE A 97 7.91 4.29 -4.74
CA PHE A 97 7.47 2.95 -5.09
C PHE A 97 8.43 2.37 -6.15
N PRO A 98 8.88 1.11 -6.00
CA PRO A 98 9.75 0.47 -6.98
C PRO A 98 8.95 0.13 -8.24
N THR A 99 8.60 1.15 -9.03
CA THR A 99 8.31 0.92 -10.44
C THR A 99 9.65 0.74 -11.11
N LEU A 100 10.01 -0.51 -11.43
CA LEU A 100 11.03 -0.71 -12.44
C LEU A 100 10.57 0.10 -13.67
N PRO A 101 11.41 0.98 -14.23
CA PRO A 101 11.10 1.56 -15.53
C PRO A 101 10.85 0.38 -16.46
N ARG A 102 9.59 0.16 -16.88
CA ARG A 102 9.30 -0.80 -17.93
C ARG A 102 9.96 -0.24 -19.17
N VAL A 103 11.18 -0.70 -19.45
CA VAL A 103 11.83 -0.46 -20.74
C VAL A 103 10.86 -1.01 -21.77
N ARG A 104 10.15 -0.12 -22.48
CA ARG A 104 9.29 -0.51 -23.61
C ARG A 104 10.21 -1.10 -24.67
N LYS A 105 10.45 -2.41 -24.63
CA LYS A 105 11.10 -3.13 -25.71
C LYS A 105 10.13 -3.14 -26.87
N ARG A 106 10.51 -2.55 -28.01
CA ARG A 106 9.76 -2.68 -29.25
C ARG A 106 9.69 -4.19 -29.59
N LYS A 107 8.49 -4.71 -29.90
CA LYS A 107 8.33 -6.10 -30.37
C LYS A 107 9.04 -6.36 -31.70
N HIS A 108 9.20 -5.30 -32.50
CA HIS A 108 9.80 -5.35 -33.83
C HIS A 108 11.01 -4.42 -33.92
N PRO A 109 12.00 -4.75 -34.77
CA PRO A 109 13.08 -3.84 -35.12
C PRO A 109 12.53 -2.51 -35.69
N PRO A 110 13.27 -1.39 -35.58
CA PRO A 110 12.93 -0.15 -36.28
C PRO A 110 12.71 -0.38 -37.78
N LEU A 111 11.80 0.38 -38.39
CA LEU A 111 11.42 0.25 -39.80
C LEU A 111 12.64 0.29 -40.73
N ASP A 112 13.61 1.18 -40.46
CA ASP A 112 14.83 1.34 -41.27
C ASP A 112 15.65 0.04 -41.33
N LYS A 113 15.73 -0.70 -40.21
CA LYS A 113 16.43 -2.00 -40.16
C LYS A 113 15.68 -3.06 -40.96
N GLN A 114 14.35 -2.98 -41.00
CA GLN A 114 13.54 -3.86 -41.83
C GLN A 114 13.78 -3.54 -43.31
N ILE A 115 13.72 -2.27 -43.70
CA ILE A 115 13.99 -1.82 -45.08
C ILE A 115 15.38 -2.29 -45.55
N LEU A 116 16.42 -2.06 -44.76
CA LEU A 116 17.79 -2.49 -45.08
C LEU A 116 17.92 -4.02 -45.18
N SER A 117 17.26 -4.76 -44.29
CA SER A 117 17.22 -6.23 -44.35
C SER A 117 16.56 -6.75 -45.62
N TRP A 118 15.51 -6.08 -46.09
CA TRP A 118 14.81 -6.47 -47.32
C TRP A 118 15.62 -6.13 -48.57
N LEU A 119 16.22 -4.94 -48.64
CA LEU A 119 17.13 -4.54 -49.72
C LEU A 119 18.30 -5.51 -49.86
N SER A 120 18.98 -5.82 -48.75
CA SER A 120 20.09 -6.78 -48.75
C SER A 120 19.68 -8.16 -49.26
N LYS A 121 18.45 -8.60 -48.95
CA LYS A 121 17.93 -9.89 -49.40
C LYS A 121 17.66 -9.89 -50.91
N LEU A 122 17.05 -8.82 -51.42
CA LEU A 122 16.79 -8.63 -52.85
C LEU A 122 18.09 -8.56 -53.67
N ASP A 123 19.12 -7.88 -53.16
CA ASP A 123 20.41 -7.79 -53.85
C ASP A 123 21.12 -9.15 -53.91
N SER A 124 21.03 -9.95 -52.84
CA SER A 124 21.58 -11.32 -52.83
C SER A 124 20.86 -12.27 -53.79
N GLU A 125 19.54 -12.15 -53.93
CA GLU A 125 18.75 -12.94 -54.88
C GLU A 125 19.07 -12.56 -56.33
N LYS A 126 19.31 -11.28 -56.61
CA LYS A 126 19.73 -10.82 -57.94
C LYS A 126 21.13 -11.28 -58.34
N GLN A 127 22.07 -11.40 -57.39
CA GLN A 127 23.43 -11.89 -57.66
C GLN A 127 23.51 -13.42 -57.82
N GLY A 128 22.55 -14.19 -57.27
CA GLY A 128 22.50 -15.65 -57.39
C GLY A 128 21.75 -16.20 -58.61
N LEU A 129 21.14 -15.33 -59.42
CA LEU A 129 20.37 -15.65 -60.63
C LEU A 129 21.11 -15.27 -61.94
N GLY A 130 22.38 -14.89 -61.84
CA GLY A 130 23.25 -14.53 -62.98
C GLY A 130 24.31 -15.60 -63.27
#